data_AF-A0A7W1JM31-F1
#
_entry.id   AF-A0A7W1JM31-F1
#
_cell.length_a   1.000
_cell.length_b   1.000
_cell.length_c   1.000
_cell.angle_alpha   90.00
_cell.angle_beta   90.00
_cell.angle_gamma   90.00
#
_symmetry.space_group_name_H-M   'P 1'
#
loop_
_entity.id
_entity.type
_entity.pdbx_description
1 polymer ?
#
loop_
_entity_poly.entity_id
_entity_poly.type
_entity_poly.pdbx_seq_one_letter_code
_entity_poly.pdbx_strand_id
1 'polypeptide(L)'
;MTLVVDFAAFVSAVKRYGQGTDDFVYYKKAGESIHLTVVNPKTGVQVISFTSGKEEDVREELLHEGLCMVKGTWVTEASLEHLAQLTSDTYIAAVSYETRNGPGLWIDAFPAPPTEGGVLRAIFDEFVSEGLLDEKGFEQFIHEAKPQVRILDPNDIDRFIKQKHG
;
A
#
# COMPACT_ATOMS: atom_id res chain seq x y z
N MET A 1 14.90 21.77 -0.68
CA MET A 1 15.17 21.58 0.77
C MET A 1 13.91 21.06 1.42
N THR A 2 14.00 20.10 2.35
CA THR A 2 12.82 19.45 2.92
C THR A 2 12.73 19.74 4.41
N LEU A 3 11.56 20.19 4.85
CA LEU A 3 11.20 20.42 6.24
C LEU A 3 10.16 19.36 6.63
N VAL A 4 10.53 18.47 7.55
CA VAL A 4 9.61 17.48 8.13
C VAL A 4 9.14 18.00 9.48
N VAL A 5 7.83 18.04 9.69
CA VAL A 5 7.20 18.53 10.93
C VAL A 5 6.09 17.59 11.39
N ASP A 6 5.78 17.63 12.68
CA ASP A 6 4.59 17.00 13.22
C ASP A 6 3.32 17.63 12.65
N PHE A 7 2.23 16.85 12.62
CA PHE A 7 0.96 17.31 12.06
C PHE A 7 0.42 18.58 12.72
N ALA A 8 0.55 18.69 14.05
CA ALA A 8 0.16 19.88 14.80
C ALA A 8 0.88 21.18 14.35
N ALA A 9 2.08 21.06 13.78
CA ALA A 9 2.85 22.19 13.26
C ALA A 9 2.75 22.36 11.74
N PHE A 10 2.12 21.41 11.04
CA PHE A 10 2.12 21.33 9.58
C PHE A 10 1.51 22.56 8.93
N VAL A 11 0.31 22.97 9.37
CA VAL A 11 -0.40 24.13 8.80
C VAL A 11 0.43 25.40 8.93
N SER A 12 1.04 25.61 10.10
CA SER A 12 1.89 26.77 10.36
C SER A 12 3.16 26.75 9.51
N ALA A 13 3.75 25.57 9.30
CA ALA A 13 4.89 25.39 8.40
C ALA A 13 4.51 25.65 6.93
N VAL A 14 3.35 25.17 6.47
CA VAL A 14 2.83 25.45 5.12
C VAL A 14 2.57 26.95 4.94
N LYS A 15 1.90 27.62 5.87
CA LYS A 15 1.65 29.08 5.80
C LYS A 15 2.96 29.89 5.78
N ARG A 16 4.01 29.41 6.43
CA ARG A 16 5.32 30.08 6.49
C ARG A 16 6.19 29.82 5.26
N TYR A 17 6.26 28.58 4.78
CA TYR A 17 7.23 28.14 3.78
C TYR A 17 6.61 27.82 2.41
N GLY A 18 5.31 27.53 2.38
CA GLY A 18 4.50 27.27 1.18
C GLY A 18 3.97 28.52 0.48
N GLN A 19 4.34 29.74 0.90
CA GLN A 19 3.80 30.97 0.33
C GLN A 19 3.93 31.02 -1.21
N GLY A 20 2.81 31.26 -1.89
CA GLY A 20 2.74 31.31 -3.34
C GLY A 20 2.46 29.97 -4.03
N THR A 21 2.09 28.94 -3.27
CA THR A 21 1.39 27.75 -3.78
C THR A 21 -0.12 27.96 -3.71
N ASP A 22 -0.87 27.13 -4.45
CA ASP A 22 -2.30 26.96 -4.18
C ASP A 22 -2.50 26.43 -2.76
N ASP A 23 -3.73 26.53 -2.25
CA ASP A 23 -4.13 26.01 -0.95
C ASP A 23 -4.20 24.46 -0.92
N PHE A 24 -3.58 23.78 -1.89
CA PHE A 24 -3.60 22.33 -2.02
C PHE A 24 -2.46 21.66 -1.24
N VAL A 25 -2.82 20.67 -0.44
CA VAL A 25 -1.90 19.73 0.20
C VAL A 25 -2.04 18.39 -0.51
N TYR A 26 -0.95 17.89 -1.09
CA TYR A 26 -0.96 16.56 -1.67
C TYR A 26 -0.81 15.50 -0.58
N TYR A 27 -1.53 14.39 -0.70
CA TYR A 27 -1.40 13.30 0.24
C TYR A 27 -1.44 11.92 -0.39
N LYS A 28 -0.79 10.97 0.29
CA LYS A 28 -0.91 9.54 0.07
C LYS A 28 -1.14 8.85 1.41
N LYS A 29 -2.04 7.87 1.44
CA LYS A 29 -2.18 6.94 2.56
C LYS A 29 -1.32 5.70 2.31
N ALA A 30 -0.58 5.26 3.31
CA ALA A 30 0.21 4.04 3.31
C ALA A 30 -0.02 3.30 4.62
N GLY A 31 -0.89 2.29 4.60
CA GLY A 31 -1.44 1.67 5.81
C GLY A 31 -2.13 2.71 6.69
N GLU A 32 -1.79 2.77 7.97
CA GLU A 32 -2.35 3.75 8.92
C GLU A 32 -1.78 5.17 8.79
N SER A 33 -0.68 5.33 8.05
CA SER A 33 0.02 6.60 7.92
C SER A 33 -0.52 7.40 6.74
N ILE A 34 -0.88 8.66 7.00
CA ILE A 34 -1.24 9.66 6.00
C ILE A 34 -0.05 10.60 5.83
N HIS A 35 0.52 10.60 4.64
CA HIS A 35 1.68 11.38 4.27
C HIS A 35 1.18 12.64 3.58
N LEU A 36 1.45 13.80 4.16
CA LEU A 36 1.04 15.11 3.66
C LEU A 36 2.26 15.84 3.10
N THR A 37 2.10 16.51 1.98
CA THR A 37 3.21 17.22 1.33
C THR A 37 2.75 18.48 0.61
N VAL A 38 3.48 19.57 0.81
CA VAL A 38 3.40 20.80 0.00
C VAL A 38 4.79 21.13 -0.52
N VAL A 39 4.89 21.61 -1.76
CA VAL A 39 6.13 22.09 -2.36
C VAL A 39 5.93 23.52 -2.82
N ASN A 40 6.77 24.43 -2.35
CA ASN A 40 6.84 25.77 -2.89
C ASN A 40 7.71 25.78 -4.16
N PRO A 41 7.14 26.00 -5.35
CA PRO A 41 7.89 25.93 -6.60
C PRO A 41 8.89 27.10 -6.75
N LYS A 42 8.66 28.23 -6.07
CA LYS A 42 9.53 29.40 -6.15
C LYS A 42 10.79 29.24 -5.31
N THR A 43 10.66 28.63 -4.13
CA THR A 43 11.78 28.48 -3.18
C THR A 43 12.37 27.08 -3.17
N GLY A 44 11.68 26.09 -3.74
CA GLY A 44 12.07 24.68 -3.69
C GLY A 44 12.00 24.08 -2.28
N VAL A 45 11.29 24.74 -1.35
CA VAL A 45 11.04 24.20 -0.01
C VAL A 45 9.86 23.25 -0.05
N GLN A 46 10.08 22.03 0.42
CA GLN A 46 9.06 21.01 0.60
C GLN A 46 8.75 20.90 2.10
N VAL A 47 7.47 20.94 2.46
CA VAL A 47 6.99 20.68 3.82
C VAL A 47 6.31 19.32 3.81
N ILE A 48 6.72 18.43 4.72
CA ILE A 48 6.18 17.08 4.87
C ILE A 48 5.67 16.90 6.30
N SER A 49 4.54 16.24 6.44
CA SER A 49 4.05 15.75 7.73
C SER A 49 3.53 14.32 7.59
N PHE A 50 3.62 13.58 8.68
CA PHE A 50 3.03 12.24 8.81
C PHE A 50 2.01 12.30 9.94
N THR A 51 0.85 11.69 9.73
CA THR A 51 -0.16 11.54 10.77
C THR A 51 -0.81 10.18 10.65
N SER A 52 -1.45 9.72 11.72
CA SER A 52 -2.27 8.51 11.72
C SER A 52 -3.70 8.88 12.08
N GLY A 53 -4.68 8.15 11.56
CA GLY A 53 -6.09 8.44 11.82
C GLY A 53 -6.98 8.17 10.63
N LYS A 54 -8.22 8.68 10.69
CA LYS A 54 -9.13 8.65 9.55
C LYS A 54 -8.80 9.79 8.60
N GLU A 55 -8.85 9.49 7.31
CA GLU A 55 -8.57 10.47 6.26
C GLU A 55 -9.56 11.64 6.31
N GLU A 56 -10.80 11.36 6.69
CA GLU A 56 -11.86 12.35 6.85
C GLU A 56 -11.54 13.36 7.96
N ASP A 57 -11.08 12.89 9.12
CA ASP A 57 -10.74 13.76 10.26
C ASP A 57 -9.60 14.73 9.89
N VAL A 58 -8.55 14.21 9.24
CA VAL A 58 -7.41 15.02 8.77
C VAL A 58 -7.84 16.01 7.69
N ARG A 59 -8.75 15.60 6.79
CA ARG A 59 -9.29 16.46 5.73
C ARG A 59 -10.10 17.60 6.32
N GLU A 60 -10.96 17.33 7.30
CA GLU A 60 -11.75 18.35 7.97
C GLU A 60 -10.88 19.36 8.72
N GLU A 61 -9.84 18.89 9.42
CA GLU A 61 -8.89 19.75 10.14
C GLU A 61 -8.13 20.68 9.19
N LEU A 62 -7.60 20.15 8.07
CA LEU A 62 -6.91 20.97 7.08
C LEU A 62 -7.85 21.95 6.37
N LEU A 63 -9.08 21.53 6.06
CA LEU A 63 -10.08 22.39 5.43
C LEU A 63 -10.47 23.56 6.32
N HIS A 64 -10.62 23.34 7.63
CA HIS A 64 -10.88 24.39 8.61
C HIS A 64 -9.76 25.45 8.62
N GLU A 65 -8.53 25.02 8.36
CA GLU A 65 -7.35 25.90 8.27
C GLU A 65 -7.15 26.57 6.91
N GLY A 66 -8.06 26.32 5.97
CA GLY A 66 -8.07 26.85 4.61
C GLY A 66 -7.25 26.04 3.61
N LEU A 67 -6.87 24.80 3.94
CA LEU A 67 -6.09 23.92 3.08
C LEU A 67 -6.95 22.76 2.53
N CYS A 68 -6.81 22.47 1.25
CA CYS A 68 -7.54 21.41 0.56
C CYS A 68 -6.66 20.18 0.34
N MET A 69 -7.04 19.03 0.87
CA MET A 69 -6.34 17.77 0.60
C MET A 69 -6.63 17.24 -0.80
N VAL A 70 -5.57 16.94 -1.55
CA VAL A 70 -5.64 16.32 -2.89
C VAL A 70 -4.84 15.03 -2.89
N LYS A 71 -5.44 13.93 -3.33
CA LYS A 71 -4.74 12.64 -3.40
C LYS A 71 -3.69 12.69 -4.52
N GLY A 72 -2.44 12.37 -4.20
CA GLY A 72 -1.36 12.39 -5.17
C GLY A 72 -0.01 11.99 -4.57
N THR A 73 0.93 11.60 -5.42
CA THR A 73 2.29 11.24 -5.01
C THR A 73 3.28 11.96 -5.91
N TRP A 74 4.27 12.60 -5.30
CA TRP A 74 5.37 13.21 -6.02
C TRP A 74 6.29 12.12 -6.56
N VAL A 75 6.61 12.17 -7.85
CA VAL A 75 7.56 11.27 -8.49
C VAL A 75 8.58 12.06 -9.28
N THR A 76 9.81 11.55 -9.28
CA THR A 76 10.87 11.98 -10.19
C THR A 76 10.81 11.17 -11.48
N GLU A 77 11.46 11.66 -12.55
CA GLU A 77 11.63 10.92 -13.81
C GLU A 77 12.24 9.53 -13.59
N ALA A 78 13.21 9.41 -12.68
CA ALA A 78 13.84 8.14 -12.34
C ALA A 78 12.88 7.15 -11.62
N SER A 79 11.85 7.67 -10.93
CA SER A 79 10.87 6.85 -10.22
C SER A 79 9.61 6.52 -11.02
N LEU A 80 9.44 7.14 -12.21
CA LEU A 80 8.28 6.92 -13.07
C LEU A 80 8.19 5.46 -13.56
N GLU A 81 9.33 4.83 -13.86
CA GLU A 81 9.40 3.42 -14.24
C GLU A 81 8.90 2.47 -13.13
N HIS A 82 9.00 2.91 -11.87
CA HIS A 82 8.59 2.16 -10.68
C HIS A 82 7.29 2.71 -10.07
N LEU A 83 6.57 3.59 -10.77
CA LEU A 83 5.37 4.26 -10.24
C LEU A 83 4.35 3.25 -9.75
N ALA A 84 4.11 2.18 -10.51
CA ALA A 84 3.18 1.12 -10.14
C ALA A 84 3.53 0.47 -8.80
N GLN A 85 4.80 0.24 -8.50
CA GLN A 85 5.26 -0.32 -7.22
C GLN A 85 5.20 0.70 -6.08
N LEU A 86 5.46 1.98 -6.39
CA LEU A 86 5.42 3.07 -5.42
C LEU A 86 4.01 3.48 -5.05
N THR A 87 3.02 3.21 -5.89
CA THR A 87 1.61 3.55 -5.64
C THR A 87 0.72 2.34 -5.42
N SER A 88 1.24 1.11 -5.60
CA SER A 88 0.46 -0.11 -5.41
C SER A 88 0.05 -0.29 -3.96
N ASP A 89 -1.22 -0.60 -3.80
CA ASP A 89 -1.76 -1.23 -2.61
C ASP A 89 -1.17 -2.65 -2.47
N THR A 90 -0.90 -3.08 -1.24
CA THR A 90 -0.39 -4.44 -0.97
C THR A 90 -1.55 -5.37 -0.64
N TYR A 91 -1.66 -6.45 -1.42
CA TYR A 91 -2.59 -7.55 -1.18
C TYR A 91 -1.78 -8.75 -0.71
N ILE A 92 -2.30 -9.52 0.24
CA ILE A 92 -1.65 -10.76 0.70
C ILE A 92 -2.55 -11.93 0.32
N ALA A 93 -2.03 -12.89 -0.42
CA ALA A 93 -2.73 -14.14 -0.66
C ALA A 93 -2.12 -15.26 0.19
N ALA A 94 -2.98 -16.07 0.81
CA ALA A 94 -2.61 -17.27 1.53
C ALA A 94 -3.35 -18.46 0.92
N VAL A 95 -2.62 -19.54 0.64
CA VAL A 95 -3.17 -20.78 0.09
C VAL A 95 -2.86 -21.91 1.06
N SER A 96 -3.90 -22.47 1.67
CA SER A 96 -3.77 -23.73 2.42
C SER A 96 -4.02 -24.91 1.49
N TYR A 97 -3.23 -25.96 1.59
CA TYR A 97 -3.34 -27.14 0.73
C TYR A 97 -2.98 -28.43 1.48
N GLU A 98 -3.44 -29.58 0.98
CA GLU A 98 -3.13 -30.90 1.52
C GLU A 98 -1.93 -31.52 0.79
N THR A 99 -1.02 -32.15 1.54
CA THR A 99 0.05 -33.00 0.99
C THR A 99 0.08 -34.35 1.71
N ARG A 100 0.85 -35.30 1.15
CA ARG A 100 1.10 -36.60 1.82
C ARG A 100 1.80 -36.46 3.17
N ASN A 101 2.54 -35.38 3.37
CA ASN A 101 3.28 -35.12 4.61
C ASN A 101 2.49 -34.26 5.60
N GLY A 102 1.24 -33.91 5.28
CA GLY A 102 0.37 -33.05 6.09
C GLY A 102 -0.04 -31.77 5.37
N PRO A 103 -0.78 -30.87 6.07
CA PRO A 103 -1.23 -29.61 5.50
C PRO A 103 -0.05 -28.66 5.25
N GLY A 104 -0.11 -27.94 4.14
CA GLY A 104 0.82 -26.88 3.76
C GLY A 104 0.14 -25.51 3.73
N LEU A 105 0.95 -24.47 3.84
CA LEU A 105 0.54 -23.07 3.72
C LEU A 105 1.56 -22.34 2.87
N TRP A 106 1.06 -21.66 1.85
CA TRP A 106 1.84 -20.77 1.00
C TRP A 106 1.29 -19.35 1.15
N ILE A 107 2.16 -18.35 1.18
CA ILE A 107 1.79 -16.95 1.37
C ILE A 107 2.64 -16.09 0.46
N ASP A 108 2.01 -15.15 -0.25
CA ASP A 108 2.72 -14.18 -1.09
C ASP A 108 2.00 -12.82 -1.14
N ALA A 109 2.74 -11.79 -1.54
CA ALA A 109 2.30 -10.42 -1.64
C ALA A 109 2.13 -9.97 -3.11
N PHE A 110 1.02 -9.29 -3.40
CA PHE A 110 0.65 -8.84 -4.73
C PHE A 110 0.50 -7.30 -4.76
N PRO A 111 0.97 -6.62 -5.82
CA PRO A 111 0.86 -5.16 -5.97
C PRO A 111 -0.51 -4.70 -6.51
N ALA A 112 -1.41 -5.62 -6.79
CA ALA A 112 -2.75 -5.37 -7.27
C ALA A 112 -3.67 -6.51 -6.79
N PRO A 113 -5.00 -6.32 -6.74
CA PRO A 113 -5.91 -7.38 -6.31
C PRO A 113 -5.73 -8.62 -7.20
N PRO A 114 -5.23 -9.76 -6.68
CA PRO A 114 -5.08 -10.95 -7.47
C PRO A 114 -6.43 -11.68 -7.60
N THR A 115 -6.55 -12.53 -8.60
CA THR A 115 -7.68 -13.47 -8.70
C THR A 115 -7.29 -14.80 -8.05
N GLU A 116 -8.27 -15.57 -7.54
CA GLU A 116 -7.99 -16.88 -6.95
C GLU A 116 -7.25 -17.81 -7.94
N GLY A 117 -7.67 -17.84 -9.20
CA GLY A 117 -6.98 -18.61 -10.24
C GLY A 117 -5.55 -18.14 -10.50
N GLY A 118 -5.29 -16.83 -10.45
CA GLY A 118 -3.95 -16.27 -10.57
C GLY A 118 -3.05 -16.65 -9.39
N VAL A 119 -3.59 -16.63 -8.17
CA VAL A 119 -2.88 -17.08 -6.96
C VAL A 119 -2.56 -18.57 -7.04
N LEU A 120 -3.54 -19.40 -7.42
CA LEU A 120 -3.34 -20.84 -7.59
C LEU A 120 -2.30 -21.17 -8.66
N ARG A 121 -2.27 -20.38 -9.73
CA ARG A 121 -1.25 -20.52 -10.77
C ARG A 121 0.14 -20.14 -10.24
N ALA A 122 0.24 -19.07 -9.47
CA ALA A 122 1.51 -18.61 -8.88
C ALA A 122 2.15 -19.68 -7.98
N ILE A 123 1.41 -20.25 -7.02
CA ILE A 123 1.93 -21.34 -6.17
C ILE A 123 2.32 -22.58 -6.99
N PHE A 124 1.55 -22.92 -8.03
CA PHE A 124 1.90 -24.05 -8.89
C PHE A 124 3.18 -23.80 -9.66
N ASP A 125 3.33 -22.62 -10.27
CA ASP A 125 4.52 -22.26 -11.02
C ASP A 125 5.76 -22.22 -10.09
N GLU A 126 5.61 -21.80 -8.84
CA GLU A 126 6.67 -21.88 -7.82
C GLU A 126 7.08 -23.35 -7.56
N PHE A 127 6.12 -24.25 -7.32
CA PHE A 127 6.42 -25.67 -7.11
C PHE A 127 7.04 -26.33 -8.34
N VAL A 128 6.64 -25.95 -9.55
CA VAL A 128 7.31 -26.40 -10.78
C VAL A 128 8.74 -25.88 -10.84
N SER A 129 8.96 -24.60 -10.51
CA SER A 129 10.29 -23.98 -10.51
C SER A 129 11.25 -24.61 -9.49
N GLU A 130 10.72 -25.09 -8.37
CA GLU A 130 11.46 -25.81 -7.33
C GLU A 130 11.66 -27.31 -7.67
N GLY A 131 11.07 -27.79 -8.78
CA GLY A 131 11.13 -29.20 -9.20
C GLY A 131 10.26 -30.13 -8.36
N LEU A 132 9.28 -29.60 -7.63
CA LEU A 132 8.34 -30.36 -6.81
C LEU A 132 7.19 -30.95 -7.64
N LEU A 133 6.82 -30.30 -8.74
CA LEU A 133 5.74 -30.71 -9.63
C LEU A 133 6.15 -30.67 -11.11
N ASP A 134 5.43 -31.40 -11.95
CA ASP A 134 5.54 -31.33 -13.40
C ASP A 134 4.67 -30.20 -13.96
N GLU A 135 5.17 -29.49 -14.97
CA GLU A 135 4.57 -28.29 -15.58
C GLU A 135 3.16 -28.55 -16.15
N LYS A 136 2.89 -29.79 -16.56
CA LYS A 136 1.59 -30.21 -17.13
C LYS A 136 0.55 -30.61 -16.07
N GLY A 137 0.93 -30.61 -14.79
CA GLY A 137 0.15 -31.15 -13.69
C GLY A 137 -0.85 -30.21 -13.02
N PHE A 138 -1.18 -29.05 -13.59
CA PHE A 138 -1.96 -28.01 -12.88
C PHE A 138 -3.33 -28.51 -12.39
N GLU A 139 -4.13 -29.14 -13.25
CA GLU A 139 -5.45 -29.69 -12.87
C GLU A 139 -5.33 -30.79 -11.81
N GLN A 140 -4.29 -31.62 -11.91
CA GLN A 140 -4.02 -32.66 -10.92
C GLN A 140 -3.64 -32.06 -9.57
N PHE A 141 -2.83 -31.01 -9.55
CA PHE A 141 -2.50 -30.25 -8.35
C PHE A 141 -3.75 -29.71 -7.65
N ILE A 142 -4.66 -29.05 -8.40
CA ILE A 142 -5.91 -28.54 -7.82
C ILE A 142 -6.76 -29.67 -7.22
N HIS A 143 -6.86 -30.79 -7.92
CA HIS A 143 -7.67 -31.92 -7.48
C HIS A 143 -7.11 -32.61 -6.23
N GLU A 144 -5.80 -32.86 -6.21
CA GLU A 144 -5.13 -33.59 -5.12
C GLU A 144 -4.89 -32.71 -3.89
N ALA A 145 -4.43 -31.48 -4.10
CA ALA A 145 -4.03 -30.59 -3.02
C ALA A 145 -5.22 -29.85 -2.38
N LYS A 146 -6.40 -29.86 -3.01
CA LYS A 146 -7.64 -29.19 -2.56
C LYS A 146 -7.38 -27.79 -1.98
N PRO A 147 -6.74 -26.90 -2.74
CA PRO A 147 -6.28 -25.63 -2.19
C PRO A 147 -7.45 -24.74 -1.80
N GLN A 148 -7.30 -24.02 -0.70
CA GLN A 148 -8.20 -22.93 -0.31
C GLN A 148 -7.44 -21.62 -0.33
N VAL A 149 -7.97 -20.64 -1.07
CA VAL A 149 -7.35 -19.34 -1.23
C VAL A 149 -8.03 -18.33 -0.30
N ARG A 150 -7.22 -17.52 0.39
CA ARG A 150 -7.66 -16.31 1.08
C ARG A 150 -6.84 -15.14 0.62
N ILE A 151 -7.51 -14.08 0.18
CA ILE A 151 -6.89 -12.84 -0.24
C ILE A 151 -7.29 -11.79 0.77
N LEU A 152 -6.29 -11.12 1.35
CA LEU A 152 -6.46 -9.98 2.22
C LEU A 152 -6.22 -8.71 1.39
N ASP A 153 -7.21 -7.83 1.39
CA ASP A 153 -7.04 -6.49 0.86
C ASP A 153 -6.29 -5.58 1.87
N PRO A 154 -5.81 -4.40 1.45
CA PRO A 154 -5.10 -3.49 2.34
C PRO A 154 -5.90 -3.08 3.58
N ASN A 155 -7.23 -2.96 3.47
CA ASN A 155 -8.08 -2.58 4.60
C ASN A 155 -8.22 -3.73 5.60
N ASP A 156 -8.30 -4.97 5.13
CA ASP A 156 -8.26 -6.16 6.00
C ASP A 156 -6.94 -6.23 6.76
N ILE A 157 -5.81 -6.00 6.08
CA ILE A 157 -4.47 -5.97 6.68
C ILE A 157 -4.41 -4.90 7.78
N ASP A 158 -4.82 -3.67 7.46
CA ASP A 158 -4.90 -2.57 8.43
C ASP A 158 -5.80 -2.94 9.64
N ARG A 159 -6.96 -3.57 9.39
CA ARG A 159 -7.87 -4.00 10.46
C ARG A 159 -7.23 -5.03 11.38
N PHE A 160 -6.51 -6.01 10.84
CA PHE A 160 -5.84 -7.04 11.65
C PHE A 160 -4.67 -6.46 12.46
N ILE A 161 -3.93 -5.51 11.89
CA ILE A 161 -2.87 -4.78 12.63
C ILE A 161 -3.48 -4.05 13.83
N LYS A 162 -4.59 -3.33 13.63
CA LYS A 162 -5.32 -2.64 14.71
C LYS A 162 -5.76 -3.58 15.82
N GLN A 163 -6.34 -4.73 15.47
CA GLN A 163 -6.82 -5.70 16.46
C GLN A 163 -5.69 -6.35 17.27
N LYS A 164 -4.49 -6.45 16.71
CA LYS A 164 -3.34 -7.07 17.39
C LYS A 164 -2.65 -6.12 18.37
N HIS A 165 -2.74 -4.80 18.12
CA HIS A 165 -2.03 -3.77 18.87
C HIS A 165 -2.94 -2.85 19.71
N GLY A 166 -4.26 -2.99 19.62
CA GLY A 166 -5.25 -2.36 20.50
C GLY A 166 -5.66 -3.27 21.65
#